data_AF-A0AAV2T7I9-F1
#
_entry.id   AF-A0AAV2T7I9-F1
#
_cell.length_a   1.000
_cell.length_b   1.000
_cell.length_c   1.000
_cell.angle_alpha   90.00
_cell.angle_beta   90.00
_cell.angle_gamma   90.00
#
_symmetry.space_group_name_H-M   'P 1'
#
loop_
_entity.id
_entity.type
_entity.pdbx_description
1 polymer ?
#
loop_
_entity_poly.entity_id
_entity_poly.type
_entity_poly.pdbx_seq_one_letter_code
_entity_poly.pdbx_strand_id
1 'polypeptide(L)'
;MNAPKDQLTTLESRLARLDEVERKIMLIMQHAGNALEELSKDKPIAKQVENHTHNFRMVVKEVESEMNAHITYLNQISAGLPYEGNTYNEAMELYQTVDKLLLIKEKLSAAL
;
A
#
# COMPACT_ATOMS: atom_id res chain seq x y z
N MET A 1 -26.87 6.21 9.08
CA MET A 1 -25.88 6.74 8.13
C MET A 1 -25.11 5.56 7.58
N ASN A 2 -25.38 5.17 6.33
CA ASN A 2 -24.66 4.09 5.66
C ASN A 2 -23.30 4.65 5.25
N ALA A 3 -22.19 3.99 5.65
CA ALA A 3 -20.89 4.31 5.09
C ALA A 3 -20.98 4.22 3.55
N PRO A 4 -20.43 5.17 2.78
CA PRO A 4 -20.53 5.12 1.33
C PRO A 4 -19.79 3.87 0.85
N LYS A 5 -20.49 3.04 0.05
CA LYS A 5 -19.92 1.83 -0.56
C LYS A 5 -18.63 2.12 -1.37
N ASP A 6 -18.38 3.38 -1.73
CA ASP A 6 -17.19 3.85 -2.47
C ASP A 6 -15.89 3.88 -1.65
N GLN A 7 -15.94 3.92 -0.32
CA GLN A 7 -14.70 3.88 0.49
C GLN A 7 -14.14 2.47 0.64
N LEU A 8 -15.03 1.48 0.77
CA LEU A 8 -14.65 0.07 0.85
C LEU A 8 -13.95 -0.37 -0.43
N THR A 9 -14.48 0.04 -1.59
CA THR A 9 -13.90 -0.24 -2.90
C THR A 9 -12.52 0.39 -3.10
N THR A 10 -12.23 1.51 -2.43
CA THR A 10 -10.93 2.20 -2.52
C THR A 10 -9.87 1.51 -1.66
N LEU A 11 -10.20 1.12 -0.41
CA LEU A 11 -9.28 0.35 0.43
C LEU A 11 -9.03 -1.05 -0.13
N GLU A 12 -10.09 -1.75 -0.54
CA GLU A 12 -9.99 -3.07 -1.18
C GLU A 12 -9.14 -3.01 -2.44
N SER A 13 -9.31 -1.98 -3.28
CA SER A 13 -8.46 -1.76 -4.47
C SER A 13 -6.99 -1.56 -4.10
N ARG A 14 -6.69 -0.78 -3.04
CA ARG A 14 -5.31 -0.58 -2.59
C ARG A 14 -4.69 -1.85 -2.01
N LEU A 15 -5.47 -2.66 -1.28
CA LEU A 15 -5.01 -3.96 -0.79
C LEU A 15 -4.74 -4.92 -1.96
N ALA A 16 -5.62 -4.98 -2.95
CA ALA A 16 -5.42 -5.79 -4.15
C ALA A 16 -4.17 -5.37 -4.95
N ARG A 17 -3.84 -4.07 -4.98
CA ARG A 17 -2.60 -3.57 -5.58
C ARG A 17 -1.36 -4.01 -4.80
N LEU A 18 -1.42 -4.06 -3.47
CA LEU A 18 -0.35 -4.61 -2.63
C LEU A 18 -0.16 -6.12 -2.84
N ASP A 19 -1.25 -6.88 -2.99
CA ASP A 19 -1.18 -8.30 -3.33
C ASP A 19 -0.47 -8.51 -4.69
N GLU A 20 -0.74 -7.64 -5.67
CA GLU A 20 -0.05 -7.67 -6.95
C GLU A 20 1.44 -7.27 -6.82
N VAL A 21 1.78 -6.34 -5.92
CA VAL A 21 3.19 -6.04 -5.58
C VAL A 21 3.90 -7.29 -5.04
N GLU A 22 3.29 -8.02 -4.12
CA GLU A 22 3.84 -9.27 -3.60
C GLU A 22 4.07 -10.30 -4.72
N ARG A 23 3.08 -10.45 -5.61
CA ARG A 23 3.19 -11.32 -6.78
C ARG A 23 4.34 -10.91 -7.71
N LYS A 24 4.54 -9.61 -7.91
CA LYS A 24 5.65 -9.06 -8.71
C LYS A 24 7.00 -9.27 -8.04
N ILE A 25 7.09 -9.22 -6.71
CA ILE A 25 8.33 -9.57 -6.00
C ILE A 25 8.73 -11.02 -6.29
N MET A 26 7.77 -11.94 -6.34
CA MET A 26 8.05 -13.33 -6.75
C MET A 26 8.57 -13.40 -8.19
N LEU A 27 8.05 -12.58 -9.12
CA LEU A 27 8.55 -12.49 -10.49
C LEU A 27 9.98 -11.91 -10.57
N ILE A 28 10.32 -10.93 -9.73
CA ILE A 28 11.68 -10.40 -9.61
C ILE A 28 12.64 -11.54 -9.25
N MET A 29 12.31 -12.32 -8.22
CA MET A 29 13.12 -13.47 -7.81
C MET A 29 13.25 -14.50 -8.92
N GLN A 30 12.17 -14.78 -9.65
CA GLN A 30 12.19 -15.71 -10.78
C GLN A 30 13.10 -15.21 -11.92
N HIS A 31 13.00 -13.94 -12.32
CA HIS A 31 13.84 -13.39 -13.39
C HIS A 31 15.33 -13.37 -13.00
N ALA A 32 15.64 -13.03 -11.75
CA ALA A 32 17.01 -13.13 -11.22
C ALA A 32 17.51 -14.59 -11.24
N GLY A 33 16.68 -15.52 -10.75
CA GLY A 33 16.99 -16.96 -10.74
C GLY A 33 17.29 -17.49 -12.14
N ASN A 34 16.44 -17.18 -13.12
CA ASN A 34 16.64 -17.62 -14.50
C ASN A 34 17.92 -17.03 -15.13
N ALA A 35 18.25 -15.76 -14.82
CA ALA A 35 19.49 -15.16 -15.29
C ALA A 35 20.72 -15.87 -14.72
N LEU A 36 20.70 -16.19 -13.42
CA LEU A 36 21.77 -16.93 -12.74
C LEU A 36 21.86 -18.38 -13.24
N GLU A 37 20.73 -19.04 -13.45
CA GLU A 37 20.67 -20.40 -14.00
C GLU A 37 21.30 -20.44 -15.40
N GLU A 38 20.97 -19.48 -16.27
CA GLU A 38 21.56 -19.39 -17.60
C GLU A 38 23.08 -19.16 -17.53
N LEU A 39 23.53 -18.27 -16.66
CA LEU A 39 24.96 -18.00 -16.43
C LEU A 39 25.72 -19.21 -15.87
N SER A 40 25.03 -20.13 -15.21
CA SER A 40 25.63 -21.33 -14.61
C SER A 40 25.90 -22.46 -15.62
N LYS A 41 25.38 -22.36 -16.84
CA LYS A 41 25.57 -23.37 -17.89
C LYS A 41 27.00 -23.37 -18.42
N ASP A 42 27.48 -24.51 -18.92
CA ASP A 42 28.79 -24.64 -19.57
C ASP A 42 28.96 -23.67 -20.76
N LYS A 43 27.85 -23.37 -21.46
CA LYS A 43 27.80 -22.42 -22.58
C LYS A 43 26.59 -21.48 -22.43
N PRO A 44 26.71 -20.40 -21.64
CA PRO A 44 25.63 -19.44 -21.45
C PRO A 44 25.23 -18.72 -22.75
N ILE A 45 23.95 -18.46 -22.92
CA ILE A 45 23.39 -17.69 -24.03
C ILE A 45 23.21 -16.24 -23.59
N ALA A 46 24.13 -15.36 -24.01
CA ALA A 46 24.14 -13.94 -23.63
C ALA A 46 22.78 -13.24 -23.79
N LYS A 47 22.09 -13.47 -24.92
CA LYS A 47 20.77 -12.90 -25.19
C LYS A 47 19.70 -13.32 -24.18
N GLN A 48 19.77 -14.55 -23.65
CA GLN A 48 18.81 -15.00 -22.62
C GLN A 48 19.10 -14.34 -21.28
N VAL A 49 20.37 -14.24 -20.89
CA VAL A 49 20.80 -13.50 -19.68
C VAL A 49 20.34 -12.04 -19.75
N GLU A 50 20.56 -11.38 -20.90
CA GLU A 50 20.12 -10.00 -21.13
C GLU A 50 18.60 -9.85 -21.00
N ASN A 51 17.82 -10.76 -21.59
CA ASN A 51 16.37 -10.76 -21.49
C ASN A 51 15.88 -10.95 -20.04
N HIS A 52 16.44 -11.92 -19.30
CA HIS A 52 16.08 -12.15 -17.90
C HIS A 52 16.45 -10.95 -17.02
N THR A 53 17.63 -10.35 -17.24
CA THR A 53 18.09 -9.17 -16.50
C THR A 53 17.25 -7.92 -16.85
N HIS A 54 16.83 -7.79 -18.10
CA HIS A 54 15.93 -6.72 -18.53
C HIS A 54 14.58 -6.82 -17.83
N ASN A 55 13.96 -8.01 -17.86
CA ASN A 55 12.67 -8.25 -17.20
C ASN A 55 12.77 -8.06 -15.68
N PHE A 56 13.84 -8.56 -15.05
CA PHE A 56 14.13 -8.29 -13.64
C PHE A 56 14.08 -6.78 -13.34
N ARG A 57 14.82 -5.97 -14.11
CA ARG A 57 14.87 -4.52 -13.91
C ARG A 57 13.51 -3.86 -14.15
N MET A 58 12.75 -4.31 -15.15
CA MET A 58 11.43 -3.77 -15.43
C MET A 58 10.47 -4.00 -14.27
N VAL A 59 10.38 -5.23 -13.76
CA VAL A 59 9.48 -5.56 -12.65
C VAL A 59 9.90 -4.86 -11.34
N VAL A 60 11.21 -4.71 -11.08
CA VAL A 60 11.72 -3.90 -9.96
C VAL A 60 11.19 -2.46 -10.02
N LYS A 61 11.29 -1.82 -11.19
CA LYS A 61 10.79 -0.44 -11.36
C LYS A 61 9.28 -0.32 -11.15
N GLU A 62 8.52 -1.32 -11.59
CA GLU A 62 7.07 -1.35 -11.38
C GLU A 62 6.73 -1.47 -9.89
N VAL A 63 7.42 -2.36 -9.17
CA VAL A 63 7.25 -2.52 -7.71
C VAL A 63 7.62 -1.23 -6.97
N GLU A 64 8.75 -0.60 -7.32
CA GLU A 64 9.18 0.67 -6.73
C GLU A 64 8.15 1.79 -6.95
N SER A 65 7.61 1.91 -8.17
CA SER A 65 6.59 2.90 -8.51
C SER A 65 5.33 2.71 -7.68
N GLU A 66 4.84 1.47 -7.59
CA GLU A 66 3.62 1.12 -6.86
C GLU A 66 3.80 1.33 -5.34
N MET A 67 4.92 0.87 -4.78
CA MET A 67 5.26 1.12 -3.37
C MET A 67 5.35 2.62 -3.05
N ASN A 68 5.94 3.44 -3.93
CA ASN A 68 5.99 4.88 -3.74
C ASN A 68 4.59 5.52 -3.74
N ALA A 69 3.69 5.07 -4.60
CA ALA A 69 2.29 5.51 -4.59
C ALA A 69 1.63 5.15 -3.25
N HIS A 70 1.88 3.95 -2.72
CA HIS A 70 1.36 3.56 -1.41
C HIS A 70 1.92 4.38 -0.24
N ILE A 71 3.22 4.65 -0.24
CA ILE A 71 3.88 5.50 0.76
C ILE A 71 3.33 6.93 0.70
N THR A 72 3.17 7.49 -0.50
CA THR A 72 2.63 8.84 -0.70
C THR A 72 1.22 8.97 -0.13
N TYR A 73 0.36 7.98 -0.39
CA TYR A 73 -0.97 7.90 0.23
C TYR A 73 -0.88 7.86 1.76
N LEU A 74 -0.04 6.98 2.32
CA LEU A 74 0.09 6.85 3.78
C LEU A 74 0.57 8.15 4.43
N ASN A 75 1.46 8.88 3.78
CA ASN A 75 1.91 10.19 4.24
C ASN A 75 0.76 11.21 4.24
N GLN A 76 -0.07 11.23 3.19
CA GLN A 76 -1.21 12.14 3.09
C GLN A 76 -2.27 11.87 4.15
N ILE A 77 -2.67 10.61 4.34
CA ILE A 77 -3.67 10.27 5.37
C ILE A 77 -3.13 10.52 6.78
N SER A 78 -1.86 10.23 7.03
CA SER A 78 -1.25 10.41 8.37
C SER A 78 -1.12 11.88 8.73
N ALA A 79 -0.96 12.76 7.73
CA ALA A 79 -1.00 14.20 7.89
C ALA A 79 -2.42 14.76 8.00
N GLY A 80 -3.46 13.92 7.95
CA GLY A 80 -4.85 14.34 7.97
C GLY A 80 -5.25 15.13 6.72
N LEU A 81 -4.63 14.87 5.57
CA LEU A 81 -5.07 15.45 4.31
C LEU A 81 -6.20 14.60 3.71
N PRO A 82 -7.27 15.21 3.19
CA PRO A 82 -8.29 14.49 2.45
C PRO A 82 -7.67 13.95 1.15
N TYR A 83 -7.51 12.64 1.07
CA TYR A 83 -7.01 11.95 -0.12
C TYR A 83 -7.91 10.75 -0.42
N GLU A 84 -8.29 10.59 -1.69
CA GLU A 84 -9.16 9.53 -2.21
C GLU A 84 -10.47 9.34 -1.41
N GLY A 85 -11.06 10.43 -0.93
CA GLY A 85 -12.32 10.37 -0.20
C GLY A 85 -12.25 9.59 1.10
N ASN A 86 -11.10 9.56 1.80
CA ASN A 86 -11.02 8.92 3.11
C ASN A 86 -11.87 9.67 4.16
N THR A 87 -12.52 8.92 5.06
CA THR A 87 -13.22 9.40 6.26
C THR A 87 -12.32 9.36 7.51
N TYR A 88 -11.02 9.08 7.40
CA TYR A 88 -10.15 8.91 8.58
C TYR A 88 -10.16 10.15 9.48
N ASN A 89 -10.03 11.34 8.87
CA ASN A 89 -10.14 12.59 9.61
C ASN A 89 -11.51 12.77 10.26
N GLU A 90 -12.58 12.48 9.52
CA GLU A 90 -13.97 12.62 10.02
C GLU A 90 -14.24 11.64 11.18
N ALA A 91 -13.71 10.42 11.09
CA ALA A 91 -13.77 9.40 12.15
C ALA A 91 -12.92 9.82 13.36
N MET A 92 -11.70 10.33 13.14
CA MET A 92 -10.85 10.86 14.21
C MET A 92 -11.52 12.05 14.91
N GLU A 93 -12.06 13.02 14.17
CA GLU A 93 -12.81 14.14 14.73
C GLU A 93 -14.03 13.66 15.53
N LEU A 94 -14.76 12.67 15.02
CA LEU A 94 -15.86 12.04 15.74
C LEU A 94 -15.40 11.43 17.06
N TYR A 95 -14.34 10.62 17.06
CA TYR A 95 -13.80 10.01 18.28
C TYR A 95 -13.33 11.06 19.30
N GLN A 96 -12.59 12.07 18.85
CA GLN A 96 -12.17 13.18 19.71
C GLN A 96 -13.36 13.94 20.30
N THR A 97 -14.42 14.11 19.53
CA THR A 97 -15.65 14.78 19.99
C THR A 97 -16.39 13.92 21.01
N VAL A 98 -16.48 12.62 20.78
CA VAL A 98 -17.07 11.66 21.74
C VAL A 98 -16.30 11.68 23.07
N ASP A 99 -14.96 11.64 23.04
CA ASP A 99 -14.14 11.70 24.24
C ASP A 99 -14.38 12.99 25.03
N LYS A 100 -14.45 14.14 24.34
CA LYS A 100 -14.79 15.43 24.96
C LYS A 100 -16.17 15.41 25.61
N LEU A 101 -17.18 14.83 24.94
CA LEU A 101 -18.54 14.73 25.47
C LEU A 101 -18.61 13.84 26.71
N LEU A 102 -17.90 12.71 26.71
CA LEU A 102 -17.80 11.82 27.87
C LEU A 102 -17.16 12.53 29.06
N LEU A 103 -16.06 13.24 28.84
CA LEU A 103 -15.41 14.03 29.89
C LEU A 103 -16.34 15.10 30.48
N ILE A 104 -17.10 15.80 29.64
CA ILE A 104 -18.07 16.80 30.09
C ILE A 104 -19.19 16.13 30.91
N LYS A 105 -19.70 14.99 30.45
CA LYS A 105 -20.71 14.22 31.17
C LYS A 105 -20.21 13.80 32.56
N GLU A 106 -18.99 13.27 32.66
CA GLU A 106 -18.39 12.89 33.95
C GLU A 106 -18.29 14.07 34.91
N LYS A 107 -17.79 15.23 34.42
CA LYS A 107 -17.69 16.45 35.23
C LYS A 107 -19.06 16.93 35.71
N LEU A 108 -20.07 16.90 34.86
CA LEU A 108 -21.45 17.25 35.23
C LEU A 108 -22.01 16.29 36.27
N SER A 109 -21.77 14.98 36.12
CA SER A 109 -22.22 13.98 37.09
C SER A 109 -21.52 14.08 38.44
N ALA A 110 -20.30 14.61 38.49
CA ALA A 110 -19.58 14.86 39.74
C ALA A 110 -20.01 16.18 40.42
N ALA A 111 -20.70 17.06 39.70
CA ALA A 111 -21.13 18.38 40.19
C ALA A 111 -22.59 18.42 40.67
N LEU A 112 -23.34 17.32 40.49
CA LEU A 112 -24.73 17.12 40.93
C LEU A 112 -24.76 16.11 42.08
#